data_AF-K3X1C4-F1
#
_entry.id   AF-K3X1C4-F1
#
_cell.length_a   1.000
_cell.length_b   1.000
_cell.length_c   1.000
_cell.angle_alpha   90.00
_cell.angle_beta   90.00
_cell.angle_gamma   90.00
#
_symmetry.space_group_name_H-M   'P 1'
#
loop_
_entity.id
_entity.type
_entity.pdbx_description
1 polymer ?
#
loop_
_entity_poly.entity_id
_entity_poly.type
_entity_poly.pdbx_seq_one_letter_code
_entity_poly.pdbx_strand_id
1 'polypeptide(L)'
;MAEAAQANGAHTTRLESLLHLVREGSSAQIRENAAERLGEVALQTPEYCHAIVQHVRRLVVDPEWEIRVAASKCVEVIARSLRKEPKLLAHAFSAASFGGREAAGLVLNFQTVEIRRVVQEGAPLLRSGGEEYQYETNLNEDQRKLHAIKQRRLLLRRICGTSDPIWTTHEDSLAKQMLPKLNMDRMYY
;
A
#
# COMPACT_ATOMS: atom_id res chain seq x y z
N MET A 1 -28.55 9.97 27.62
CA MET A 1 -27.13 10.38 27.40
C MET A 1 -26.12 9.47 28.11
N ALA A 2 -26.41 8.92 29.29
CA ALA A 2 -25.50 7.99 29.98
C ALA A 2 -25.30 6.64 29.24
N GLU A 3 -26.35 6.12 28.61
CA GLU A 3 -26.34 4.80 27.95
C GLU A 3 -25.46 4.75 26.68
N ALA A 4 -25.43 5.84 25.90
CA ALA A 4 -24.56 5.97 24.73
C ALA A 4 -23.07 6.08 25.12
N ALA A 5 -22.76 6.71 26.27
CA ALA A 5 -21.39 6.80 26.78
C ALA A 5 -20.89 5.46 27.34
N GLN A 6 -21.77 4.71 28.02
CA GLN A 6 -21.47 3.36 28.53
C GLN A 6 -21.23 2.37 27.38
N ALA A 7 -22.05 2.44 26.33
CA ALA A 7 -21.87 1.64 25.11
C ALA A 7 -20.52 1.96 24.42
N ASN A 8 -20.18 3.25 24.29
CA ASN A 8 -18.91 3.66 23.69
C ASN A 8 -17.68 3.14 24.45
N GLY A 9 -17.72 3.14 25.79
CA GLY A 9 -16.64 2.57 26.61
C GLY A 9 -16.49 1.05 26.44
N ALA A 10 -17.60 0.32 26.36
CA ALA A 10 -17.60 -1.13 26.13
C ALA A 10 -17.12 -1.51 24.70
N HIS A 11 -17.49 -0.71 23.69
CA HIS A 11 -17.02 -0.91 22.32
C HIS A 11 -15.51 -0.63 22.17
N THR A 12 -15.01 0.39 22.86
CA THR A 12 -13.58 0.74 22.87
C THR A 12 -12.74 -0.37 23.51
N THR A 13 -13.15 -0.86 24.68
CA THR A 13 -12.44 -1.95 25.38
C THR A 13 -12.48 -3.28 24.61
N ARG A 14 -13.57 -3.57 23.91
CA ARG A 14 -13.66 -4.75 23.03
C ARG A 14 -12.74 -4.64 21.82
N LEU A 15 -12.66 -3.45 21.21
CA LEU A 15 -11.77 -3.20 20.07
C LEU A 15 -10.29 -3.36 20.47
N GLU A 16 -9.91 -2.79 21.62
CA GLU A 16 -8.56 -2.95 22.19
C GLU A 16 -8.23 -4.41 22.48
N SER A 17 -9.19 -5.16 23.02
CA SER A 17 -9.03 -6.60 23.28
C SER A 17 -8.81 -7.39 21.98
N LEU A 18 -9.54 -7.07 20.91
CA LEU A 18 -9.33 -7.70 19.60
C LEU A 18 -7.93 -7.36 19.03
N LEU A 19 -7.52 -6.10 19.09
CA LEU A 19 -6.18 -5.67 18.66
C LEU A 19 -5.07 -6.37 19.44
N HIS A 20 -5.28 -6.55 20.75
CA HIS A 20 -4.36 -7.29 21.60
C HIS A 20 -4.29 -8.77 21.20
N LEU A 21 -5.42 -9.43 20.96
CA LEU A 21 -5.46 -10.85 20.57
C LEU A 21 -4.80 -11.13 19.21
N VAL A 22 -4.78 -10.17 18.28
CA VAL A 22 -4.01 -10.32 17.03
C VAL A 22 -2.50 -10.41 17.29
N ARG A 23 -1.99 -9.69 18.31
CA ARG A 23 -0.56 -9.65 18.68
C ARG A 23 -0.14 -10.70 19.70
N GLU A 24 -1.00 -11.02 20.66
CA GLU A 24 -0.66 -11.83 21.84
C GLU A 24 -1.49 -13.11 21.91
N GLY A 25 -2.30 -13.42 20.90
CA GLY A 25 -3.07 -14.65 20.84
C GLY A 25 -2.18 -15.88 20.99
N SER A 26 -2.60 -16.82 21.84
CA SER A 26 -1.82 -18.02 22.17
C SER A 26 -1.72 -19.04 21.03
N SER A 27 -2.52 -18.91 19.98
CA SER A 27 -2.45 -19.72 18.77
C SER A 27 -2.73 -18.90 17.52
N ALA A 28 -2.25 -19.38 16.37
CA ALA A 28 -2.53 -18.78 15.05
C ALA A 28 -4.04 -18.62 14.82
N GLN A 29 -4.82 -19.66 15.16
CA GLN A 29 -6.28 -19.64 15.02
C GLN A 29 -6.95 -18.55 15.87
N ILE A 30 -6.45 -18.27 17.08
CA ILE A 30 -6.98 -17.17 17.91
C ILE A 30 -6.68 -15.82 17.25
N ARG A 31 -5.46 -15.63 16.74
CA ARG A 31 -5.04 -14.38 16.09
C ARG A 31 -5.84 -14.12 14.82
N GLU A 32 -6.02 -15.13 13.98
CA GLU A 32 -6.81 -15.05 12.75
C GLU A 32 -8.28 -14.74 13.03
N ASN A 33 -8.90 -15.45 13.99
CA ASN A 33 -10.28 -15.17 14.40
C ASN A 33 -10.44 -13.73 14.94
N ALA A 34 -9.49 -13.27 15.76
CA ALA A 34 -9.50 -11.90 16.25
C ALA A 34 -9.38 -10.87 15.11
N ALA A 35 -8.48 -11.11 14.14
CA ALA A 35 -8.30 -10.26 12.98
C ALA A 35 -9.51 -10.27 12.03
N GLU A 36 -10.18 -11.42 11.87
CA GLU A 36 -11.42 -11.52 11.09
C GLU A 36 -12.53 -10.66 11.73
N ARG A 37 -12.72 -10.78 13.05
CA ARG A 37 -13.68 -9.94 13.79
C ARG A 37 -13.34 -8.45 13.72
N LEU A 38 -12.05 -8.12 13.78
CA LEU A 38 -11.60 -6.74 13.62
C LEU A 38 -11.97 -6.19 12.23
N GLY A 39 -11.84 -7.00 11.18
CA GLY A 39 -12.27 -6.66 9.83
C GLY A 39 -13.78 -6.47 9.72
N GLU A 40 -14.58 -7.35 10.35
CA GLU A 40 -16.04 -7.19 10.40
C GLU A 40 -16.47 -5.91 11.10
N VAL A 41 -15.84 -5.56 12.24
CA VAL A 41 -16.09 -4.31 12.96
C VAL A 41 -15.77 -3.10 12.08
N ALA A 42 -14.64 -3.12 11.36
CA ALA A 42 -14.29 -2.05 10.44
C ALA A 42 -15.34 -1.83 9.33
N LEU A 43 -16.03 -2.89 8.90
CA LEU A 43 -17.09 -2.80 7.89
C LEU A 43 -18.42 -2.30 8.45
N GLN A 44 -18.76 -2.66 9.69
CA GLN A 44 -20.00 -2.25 10.35
C GLN A 44 -19.93 -0.80 10.86
N THR A 45 -18.72 -0.33 11.20
CA THR A 45 -18.53 0.92 11.93
C THR A 45 -17.48 1.81 11.24
N PRO A 46 -17.90 2.69 10.31
CA PRO A 46 -16.99 3.52 9.51
C PRO A 46 -16.03 4.41 10.31
N GLU A 47 -16.47 4.87 11.48
CA GLU A 47 -15.69 5.69 12.43
C GLU A 47 -14.42 4.98 12.93
N TYR A 48 -14.47 3.66 13.14
CA TYR A 48 -13.30 2.87 13.58
C TYR A 48 -12.49 2.30 12.42
N CYS A 49 -13.06 2.23 11.21
CA CYS A 49 -12.41 1.64 10.05
C CYS A 49 -11.02 2.24 9.79
N HIS A 50 -10.91 3.57 9.81
CA HIS A 50 -9.63 4.25 9.59
C HIS A 50 -8.60 3.89 10.68
N ALA A 51 -8.99 3.93 11.95
CA ALA A 51 -8.12 3.61 13.07
C ALA A 51 -7.66 2.13 13.07
N ILE A 52 -8.56 1.22 12.69
CA ILE A 52 -8.28 -0.21 12.52
C ILE A 52 -7.27 -0.42 11.40
N VAL A 53 -7.50 0.15 10.21
CA VAL A 53 -6.59 0.02 9.07
C VAL A 53 -5.21 0.59 9.40
N GLN A 54 -5.13 1.73 10.11
CA GLN A 54 -3.87 2.29 10.57
C GLN A 54 -3.11 1.34 11.52
N HIS A 55 -3.79 0.68 12.44
CA HIS A 55 -3.19 -0.31 13.33
C HIS A 55 -2.72 -1.55 12.57
N VAL A 56 -3.61 -2.14 11.77
CA VAL A 56 -3.34 -3.36 10.99
C VAL A 56 -2.18 -3.16 10.02
N ARG A 57 -2.05 -1.97 9.40
CA ARG A 57 -0.92 -1.62 8.54
C ARG A 57 0.44 -1.85 9.22
N ARG A 58 0.57 -1.55 10.52
CA ARG A 58 1.80 -1.78 11.27
C ARG A 58 2.06 -3.28 11.51
N LEU A 59 0.99 -4.06 11.64
CA LEU A 59 1.05 -5.52 11.87
C LEU A 59 1.39 -6.31 10.61
N VAL A 60 1.03 -5.82 9.42
CA VAL A 60 1.35 -6.49 8.15
C VAL A 60 2.86 -6.53 7.87
N VAL A 61 3.63 -5.63 8.48
CA VAL A 61 5.09 -5.57 8.37
C VAL A 61 5.80 -5.99 9.67
N ASP A 62 5.07 -6.64 10.58
CA ASP A 62 5.62 -7.12 11.86
C ASP A 62 6.73 -8.16 11.61
N PRO A 63 7.80 -8.20 12.42
CA PRO A 63 8.85 -9.23 12.30
C PRO A 63 8.30 -10.66 12.46
N GLU A 64 7.26 -10.86 13.27
CA GLU A 64 6.67 -12.17 13.52
C GLU A 64 5.77 -12.62 12.36
N TRP A 65 6.02 -13.82 11.84
CA TRP A 65 5.28 -14.35 10.69
C TRP A 65 3.78 -14.50 11.00
N GLU A 66 3.47 -15.07 12.17
CA GLU A 66 2.09 -15.32 12.60
C GLU A 66 1.27 -14.03 12.73
N ILE A 67 1.89 -12.94 13.19
CA ILE A 67 1.23 -11.62 13.27
C ILE A 67 0.90 -11.11 11.87
N ARG A 68 1.80 -11.26 10.90
CA ARG A 68 1.55 -10.82 9.51
C ARG A 68 0.42 -11.59 8.85
N VAL A 69 0.35 -12.90 9.06
CA VAL A 69 -0.73 -13.76 8.53
C VAL A 69 -2.07 -13.34 9.13
N ALA A 70 -2.15 -13.21 10.45
CA ALA A 70 -3.37 -12.75 11.12
C ALA A 70 -3.78 -11.34 10.66
N ALA A 71 -2.86 -10.38 10.59
CA ALA A 71 -3.15 -9.03 10.11
C ALA A 71 -3.70 -9.02 8.68
N SER A 72 -3.16 -9.88 7.81
CA SER A 72 -3.62 -10.04 6.44
C SER A 72 -5.06 -10.56 6.37
N LYS A 73 -5.51 -11.37 7.34
CA LYS A 73 -6.92 -11.78 7.46
C LYS A 73 -7.87 -10.60 7.67
N CYS A 74 -7.49 -9.64 8.51
CA CYS A 74 -8.28 -8.41 8.68
C CYS A 74 -8.39 -7.62 7.37
N VAL A 75 -7.26 -7.46 6.65
CA VAL A 75 -7.22 -6.76 5.36
C VAL A 75 -8.08 -7.48 4.32
N GLU A 76 -8.04 -8.81 4.26
CA GLU A 76 -8.85 -9.64 3.38
C GLU A 76 -10.36 -9.40 3.58
N VAL A 77 -10.82 -9.39 4.84
CA VAL A 77 -12.23 -9.17 5.17
C VAL A 77 -12.68 -7.78 4.70
N ILE A 78 -11.88 -6.75 4.99
CA ILE A 78 -12.17 -5.38 4.55
C ILE A 78 -12.20 -5.31 3.01
N ALA A 79 -11.18 -5.85 2.35
CA ALA A 79 -11.05 -5.83 0.89
C ALA A 79 -12.18 -6.59 0.18
N ARG A 80 -12.71 -7.67 0.77
CA ARG A 80 -13.83 -8.42 0.21
C ARG A 80 -15.09 -7.57 0.07
N SER A 81 -15.34 -6.65 1.01
CA SER A 81 -16.46 -5.71 0.94
C SER A 81 -16.30 -4.70 -0.21
N LEU A 82 -15.05 -4.33 -0.52
CA LEU A 82 -14.72 -3.39 -1.61
C LEU A 82 -14.85 -4.00 -3.02
N ARG A 83 -15.04 -5.33 -3.15
CA ARG A 83 -15.11 -6.05 -4.44
C ARG A 83 -16.34 -5.73 -5.30
N LYS A 84 -17.18 -4.77 -4.94
CA LYS A 84 -18.13 -4.16 -5.89
C LYS A 84 -17.37 -3.21 -6.82
N GLU A 85 -16.42 -3.75 -7.58
CA GLU A 85 -15.76 -2.98 -8.61
C GLU A 85 -16.77 -2.69 -9.74
N PRO A 86 -16.87 -1.44 -10.21
CA PRO A 86 -17.63 -1.17 -11.42
C PRO A 86 -16.97 -1.94 -12.56
N LYS A 87 -17.73 -2.78 -13.28
CA LYS A 87 -17.24 -3.58 -14.42
C LYS A 87 -16.41 -2.77 -15.41
N LEU A 88 -16.75 -1.49 -15.56
CA LEU A 88 -16.03 -0.49 -16.35
C LEU A 88 -14.56 -0.33 -15.96
N LEU A 89 -14.23 -0.44 -14.67
CA LEU A 89 -12.86 -0.24 -14.16
C LEU A 89 -11.98 -1.46 -14.46
N ALA A 90 -12.52 -2.68 -14.34
CA ALA A 90 -11.83 -3.90 -14.76
C ALA A 90 -11.59 -3.92 -16.28
N HIS A 91 -12.58 -3.48 -17.08
CA HIS A 91 -12.40 -3.32 -18.51
C HIS A 91 -11.38 -2.23 -18.86
N ALA A 92 -11.40 -1.09 -18.17
CA ALA A 92 -10.41 -0.03 -18.36
C ALA A 92 -9.00 -0.50 -17.98
N PHE A 93 -8.84 -1.25 -16.88
CA PHE A 93 -7.55 -1.83 -16.49
C PHE A 93 -7.04 -2.84 -17.52
N SER A 94 -7.90 -3.74 -18.00
CA SER A 94 -7.56 -4.68 -19.07
C SER A 94 -7.15 -3.96 -20.35
N ALA A 95 -7.95 -2.97 -20.78
CA ALA A 95 -7.65 -2.16 -21.95
C ALA A 95 -6.35 -1.35 -21.81
N ALA A 96 -6.01 -0.84 -20.62
CA ALA A 96 -4.75 -0.14 -20.38
C ALA A 96 -3.55 -1.09 -20.28
N SER A 97 -3.72 -2.28 -19.69
CA SER A 97 -2.64 -3.25 -19.46
C SER A 97 -2.28 -4.04 -20.72
N PHE A 98 -3.27 -4.32 -21.58
CA PHE A 98 -3.15 -5.06 -22.83
C PHE A 98 -3.29 -4.19 -24.08
N GLY A 99 -3.58 -2.90 -23.93
CA GLY A 99 -3.66 -1.94 -25.03
C GLY A 99 -2.33 -1.78 -25.75
N GLY A 100 -2.39 -1.36 -27.01
CA GLY A 100 -1.19 -1.02 -27.78
C GLY A 100 -0.44 0.17 -27.17
N ARG A 101 0.78 0.42 -27.67
CA ARG A 101 1.69 1.50 -27.20
C ARG A 101 1.06 2.89 -27.09
N GLU A 102 -0.02 3.17 -27.82
CA GLU A 102 -0.75 4.44 -27.79
C GLU A 102 -1.63 4.65 -26.55
N ALA A 103 -2.00 3.57 -25.83
CA ALA A 103 -2.76 3.65 -24.57
C ALA A 103 -1.86 3.90 -23.33
N ALA A 104 -0.54 3.97 -23.53
CA ALA A 104 0.49 3.93 -22.48
C ALA A 104 0.74 5.28 -21.79
N GLY A 105 -0.22 6.21 -21.82
CA GLY A 105 0.02 7.59 -21.43
C GLY A 105 0.25 7.84 -19.94
N LEU A 106 0.04 6.86 -19.05
CA LEU A 106 0.19 7.00 -17.58
C LEU A 106 0.51 5.69 -16.81
N VAL A 107 0.39 4.52 -17.45
CA VAL A 107 0.33 3.19 -16.80
C VAL A 107 1.36 2.24 -17.41
N LEU A 108 2.05 1.46 -16.57
CA LEU A 108 2.94 0.39 -17.01
C LEU A 108 2.11 -0.68 -17.73
N ASN A 109 2.50 -1.05 -18.96
CA ASN A 109 1.84 -2.10 -19.72
C ASN A 109 2.81 -3.26 -19.97
N PHE A 110 2.29 -4.47 -20.18
CA PHE A 110 3.13 -5.66 -20.35
C PHE A 110 3.97 -5.64 -21.63
N GLN A 111 3.62 -4.80 -22.60
CA GLN A 111 4.33 -4.67 -23.88
C GLN A 111 5.53 -3.72 -23.80
N THR A 112 5.54 -2.79 -22.83
CA THR A 112 6.62 -1.81 -22.63
C THR A 112 7.64 -2.27 -21.60
N VAL A 113 7.36 -3.30 -20.80
CA VAL A 113 8.31 -3.88 -19.84
C VAL A 113 9.28 -4.83 -20.56
N GLU A 114 10.57 -4.51 -20.59
CA GLU A 114 11.60 -5.45 -21.04
C GLU A 114 12.14 -6.30 -19.88
N ILE A 115 11.61 -7.51 -19.71
CA ILE A 115 11.95 -8.40 -18.59
C ILE A 115 13.45 -8.71 -18.51
N ARG A 116 14.12 -8.90 -19.66
CA ARG A 116 15.57 -9.19 -19.69
C ARG A 116 16.37 -8.09 -19.01
N ARG A 117 16.00 -6.83 -19.25
CA ARG A 117 16.65 -5.67 -18.64
C ARG A 117 16.33 -5.54 -17.16
N VAL A 118 15.07 -5.78 -16.75
CA VAL A 118 14.70 -5.79 -15.33
C VAL A 118 15.55 -6.80 -14.55
N VAL A 119 15.79 -7.99 -15.12
CA VAL A 119 16.61 -9.03 -14.47
C VAL A 119 18.10 -8.65 -14.43
N GLN A 120 18.62 -7.96 -15.44
CA GLN A 120 20.04 -7.60 -15.55
C GLN A 120 20.41 -6.32 -14.77
N GLU A 121 19.54 -5.31 -14.82
CA GLU A 121 19.81 -3.95 -14.35
C GLU A 121 19.02 -3.60 -13.08
N GLY A 122 17.96 -4.36 -12.77
CA GLY A 122 17.10 -4.13 -11.61
C GLY A 122 17.82 -4.38 -10.28
N ALA A 123 17.48 -3.58 -9.28
CA ALA A 123 17.99 -3.73 -7.93
C ALA A 123 17.46 -5.02 -7.30
N PRO A 124 18.33 -5.94 -6.82
CA PRO A 124 17.88 -7.18 -6.20
C PRO A 124 17.07 -6.90 -4.93
N LEU A 125 15.95 -7.60 -4.77
CA LEU A 125 15.16 -7.58 -3.54
C LEU A 125 15.76 -8.60 -2.56
N LEU A 126 16.59 -8.12 -1.65
CA LEU A 126 17.19 -8.92 -0.58
C LEU A 126 16.30 -8.89 0.68
N ARG A 127 16.76 -9.54 1.76
CA ARG A 127 16.08 -9.48 3.06
C ARG A 127 15.85 -8.02 3.46
N SER A 128 14.59 -7.70 3.74
CA SER A 128 14.22 -6.38 4.26
C SER A 128 14.81 -6.17 5.65
N GLY A 129 15.35 -4.97 5.89
CA GLY A 129 15.74 -4.50 7.21
C GLY A 129 14.59 -3.96 8.05
N GLY A 130 13.37 -3.86 7.50
CA GLY A 130 12.18 -3.37 8.21
C GLY A 130 12.08 -1.84 8.33
N GLU A 131 13.20 -1.12 8.38
CA GLU A 131 13.22 0.35 8.47
C GLU A 131 12.54 1.04 7.27
N GLU A 132 12.58 0.40 6.12
CA GLU A 132 11.91 0.85 4.90
C GLU A 132 10.38 0.92 5.00
N TYR A 133 9.77 0.37 6.05
CA TYR A 133 8.32 0.46 6.29
C TYR A 133 7.93 1.57 7.28
N GLN A 134 8.91 2.28 7.85
CA GLN A 134 8.68 3.40 8.78
C GLN A 134 8.29 4.67 8.01
N TYR A 135 7.08 4.69 7.47
CA TYR A 135 6.52 5.88 6.81
C TYR A 135 5.60 6.67 7.73
N GLU A 136 5.68 7.99 7.64
CA GLU A 136 4.67 8.91 8.16
C GLU A 136 3.31 8.65 7.46
N THR A 137 2.25 8.44 8.24
CA THR A 137 0.91 8.14 7.72
C THR A 137 0.01 9.35 7.62
N ASN A 138 0.25 10.37 8.45
CA ASN A 138 -0.59 11.54 8.58
C ASN A 138 -0.02 12.70 7.75
N LEU A 139 0.25 12.42 6.48
CA LEU A 139 0.78 13.39 5.54
C LEU A 139 -0.34 14.30 5.03
N ASN A 140 -0.09 15.60 4.98
CA ASN A 140 -0.94 16.57 4.29
C ASN A 140 -0.98 16.28 2.79
N GLU A 141 -1.93 16.86 2.05
CA GLU A 141 -2.10 16.56 0.63
C GLU A 141 -0.84 16.83 -0.21
N ASP A 142 -0.16 17.95 0.04
CA ASP A 142 1.08 18.30 -0.67
C ASP A 142 2.23 17.35 -0.32
N GLN A 143 2.32 16.95 0.95
CA GLN A 143 3.30 15.96 1.39
C GLN A 143 3.03 14.58 0.79
N ARG A 144 1.76 14.17 0.64
CA ARG A 144 1.38 12.93 -0.05
C ARG A 144 1.79 12.96 -1.53
N LYS A 145 1.55 14.08 -2.22
CA LYS A 145 1.96 14.26 -3.62
C LYS A 145 3.48 14.15 -3.77
N LEU A 146 4.23 14.88 -2.93
CA LEU A 146 5.69 14.82 -2.93
C LEU A 146 6.20 13.41 -2.62
N HIS A 147 5.60 12.74 -1.63
CA HIS A 147 5.94 11.37 -1.26
C HIS A 147 5.68 10.41 -2.43
N ALA A 148 4.53 10.50 -3.09
CA ALA A 148 4.19 9.66 -4.25
C ALA A 148 5.17 9.85 -5.41
N ILE A 149 5.57 11.09 -5.70
CA ILE A 149 6.59 11.40 -6.72
C ILE A 149 7.94 10.79 -6.33
N LYS A 150 8.36 10.92 -5.06
CA LYS A 150 9.60 10.34 -4.54
C LYS A 150 9.58 8.80 -4.65
N GLN A 151 8.49 8.15 -4.27
CA GLN A 151 8.33 6.71 -4.38
C GLN A 151 8.33 6.24 -5.83
N ARG A 152 7.64 6.95 -6.73
CA ARG A 152 7.68 6.65 -8.18
C ARG A 152 9.10 6.75 -8.74
N ARG A 153 9.86 7.78 -8.36
CA ARG A 153 11.27 7.93 -8.76
C ARG A 153 12.14 6.77 -8.25
N LEU A 154 12.00 6.40 -6.98
CA LEU A 154 12.75 5.28 -6.39
C LEU A 154 12.39 3.95 -7.05
N LEU A 155 11.12 3.72 -7.30
CA LEU A 155 10.62 2.53 -8.01
C LEU A 155 11.25 2.44 -9.41
N LEU A 156 11.17 3.50 -10.21
CA LEU A 156 11.75 3.52 -11.55
C LEU A 156 13.27 3.30 -11.50
N ARG A 157 13.99 3.95 -10.59
CA ARG A 157 15.44 3.71 -10.43
C ARG A 157 15.75 2.26 -10.06
N ARG A 158 14.95 1.65 -9.19
CA ARG A 158 15.16 0.25 -8.76
C ARG A 158 14.82 -0.75 -9.85
N ILE A 159 13.87 -0.47 -10.73
CA ILE A 159 13.51 -1.39 -11.82
C ILE A 159 14.41 -1.18 -13.04
N CYS A 160 14.77 0.07 -13.37
CA CYS A 160 15.52 0.42 -14.58
C CYS A 160 17.05 0.48 -14.40
N GLY A 161 17.57 0.39 -13.18
CA GLY A 161 19.00 0.58 -12.92
C GLY A 161 19.47 2.04 -13.12
N THR A 162 20.74 2.21 -13.54
CA THR A 162 21.37 3.51 -13.85
C THR A 162 21.52 3.78 -15.35
N SER A 163 21.12 2.82 -16.18
CA SER A 163 21.13 2.82 -17.64
C SER A 163 19.95 3.62 -18.21
N ASP A 164 19.88 3.72 -19.54
CA ASP A 164 18.73 4.30 -20.24
C ASP A 164 17.40 3.68 -19.75
N PRO A 165 16.26 4.36 -19.87
CA PRO A 165 14.98 3.82 -19.41
C PRO A 165 14.71 2.43 -20.04
N ILE A 166 14.28 1.47 -19.23
CA ILE A 166 13.75 0.17 -19.73
C ILE A 166 12.44 0.34 -20.50
N TRP A 167 11.82 1.51 -20.32
CA TRP A 167 10.60 1.93 -20.98
C TRP A 167 10.96 2.72 -22.24
N THR A 168 10.26 2.47 -23.33
CA THR A 168 10.50 3.15 -24.62
C THR A 168 9.49 4.28 -24.86
N THR A 169 8.97 4.91 -23.81
CA THR A 169 7.76 5.75 -23.88
C THR A 169 8.06 7.25 -23.77
N HIS A 170 7.18 8.08 -24.35
CA HIS A 170 7.26 9.55 -24.32
C HIS A 170 7.29 10.13 -22.89
N GLU A 171 6.67 9.45 -21.93
CA GLU A 171 6.70 9.84 -20.52
C GLU A 171 8.09 9.77 -19.89
N ASP A 172 9.01 8.96 -20.40
CA ASP A 172 10.40 8.93 -19.92
C ASP A 172 11.12 10.24 -20.21
N SER A 173 10.77 10.89 -21.33
CA SER A 173 11.23 12.25 -21.66
C SER A 173 10.61 13.29 -20.72
N LEU A 174 9.33 13.14 -20.37
CA LEU A 174 8.63 14.03 -19.43
C LEU A 174 9.19 13.88 -18.01
N ALA A 175 9.40 12.65 -17.54
CA ALA A 175 10.07 12.35 -16.28
C ALA A 175 11.48 12.94 -16.27
N LYS A 176 12.28 12.74 -17.34
CA LYS A 176 13.60 13.37 -17.52
C LYS A 176 13.53 14.91 -17.52
N GLN A 177 12.46 15.53 -18.02
CA GLN A 177 12.28 16.99 -18.06
C GLN A 177 11.80 17.56 -16.71
N MET A 178 11.03 16.80 -15.94
CA MET A 178 10.54 17.19 -14.61
C MET A 178 11.55 16.90 -13.49
N LEU A 179 12.46 15.95 -13.69
CA LEU A 179 13.50 15.55 -12.73
C LEU A 179 14.47 16.68 -12.33
N PRO A 180 14.97 17.54 -13.25
CA PRO A 180 15.83 18.68 -12.89
C PRO A 180 15.13 19.72 -12.01
N LYS A 181 13.84 19.98 -12.28
CA LYS A 181 13.05 20.96 -11.51
C LYS A 181 12.83 20.53 -10.06
N LEU A 182 12.83 19.22 -9.79
CA LEU A 182 12.73 18.63 -8.45
C LEU A 182 14.10 18.40 -7.76
N ASN A 183 15.21 18.47 -8.50
CA ASN A 183 16.56 18.44 -7.93
C ASN A 183 17.03 19.82 -7.44
N MET A 184 16.36 20.92 -7.85
CA MET A 184 16.64 22.28 -7.37
C MET A 184 16.34 22.47 -5.87
N ASP A 185 15.38 21.72 -5.32
CA ASP A 185 15.05 21.73 -3.88
C ASP A 185 16.14 21.10 -2.99
N ARG A 186 17.25 20.63 -3.58
CA ARG A 186 18.42 20.11 -2.84
C ARG A 186 19.68 20.96 -2.98
N MET A 187 19.64 22.11 -3.66
CA MET A 187 20.81 23.00 -3.75
C MET A 187 20.88 24.07 -2.64
N TYR A 188 19.91 24.10 -1.72
CA TYR A 188 19.88 25.03 -0.60
C TYR A 188 19.74 24.31 0.75
N TYR A 189 20.63 23.34 1.05
CA TYR A 189 21.03 22.97 2.41
C TYR A 189 22.40 22.29 2.36
#